data_AF-A0A379S3V4-F1
#
_entry.id   AF-A0A379S3V4-F1
#
_cell.length_a   1.000
_cell.length_b   1.000
_cell.length_c   1.000
_cell.angle_alpha   90.00
_cell.angle_beta   90.00
_cell.angle_gamma   90.00
#
_symmetry.space_group_name_H-M   'P 1'
#
loop_
_entity.id
_entity.type
_entity.pdbx_description
1 polymer ?
#
loop_
_entity_poly.entity_id
_entity_poly.type
_entity_poly.pdbx_seq_one_letter_code
_entity_poly.pdbx_strand_id
1 'polypeptide(L)'
;MEHDGFFGRGQIYIDVRSPSGMSAWTDPAELESRLFISDKKIPKGSLLGLRIIEPVWTYPGMYNADNPLSDDFYRPSEWYVMGKTVHASRMIDLISRPVPDMLKPAYNFGGLSLVQIAEPYVNNWLRTRDSVGDMLHSFSLSGIMTDMSQALTGKGPELRKTRGSV
;
A
#
# COMPACT_ATOMS: atom_id res chain seq x y z
N MET A 1 -3.82 -10.54 6.53
CA MET A 1 -3.96 -9.16 7.03
C MET A 1 -2.83 -8.24 6.54
N GLU A 2 -1.69 -8.77 6.08
CA GLU A 2 -0.57 -7.96 5.59
C GLU A 2 -0.90 -7.13 4.34
N HIS A 3 -1.52 -7.72 3.31
CA HIS A 3 -1.87 -6.99 2.08
C HIS A 3 -2.85 -5.84 2.30
N ASP A 4 -3.81 -5.98 3.23
CA ASP A 4 -4.72 -4.88 3.59
C ASP A 4 -3.96 -3.71 4.23
N GLY A 5 -2.93 -3.98 5.03
CA GLY A 5 -2.06 -2.95 5.59
C GLY A 5 -1.29 -2.17 4.52
N PHE A 6 -0.75 -2.86 3.51
CA PHE A 6 0.05 -2.25 2.45
C PHE A 6 -0.79 -1.57 1.36
N PHE A 7 -1.86 -2.21 0.92
CA PHE A 7 -2.61 -1.84 -0.29
C PHE A 7 -4.06 -1.43 0.00
N GLY A 8 -4.52 -1.54 1.25
CA GLY A 8 -5.90 -1.24 1.62
C GLY A 8 -6.90 -2.34 1.22
N ARG A 9 -6.43 -3.46 0.69
CA ARG A 9 -7.25 -4.65 0.39
C ARG A 9 -6.42 -5.93 0.53
N GLY A 10 -7.05 -7.01 0.96
CA GLY A 10 -6.56 -8.37 0.70
C GLY A 10 -7.57 -9.12 -0.15
N GLN A 11 -7.12 -9.90 -1.13
CA GLN A 11 -8.00 -10.73 -1.95
C GLN A 11 -7.63 -12.19 -1.84
N ILE A 12 -8.65 -13.03 -1.67
CA ILE A 12 -8.51 -14.48 -1.64
C ILE A 12 -9.32 -15.08 -2.76
N TYR A 13 -8.65 -15.76 -3.68
CA TYR A 13 -9.25 -16.56 -4.73
C TYR A 13 -9.58 -17.95 -4.21
N ILE A 14 -10.82 -18.37 -4.45
CA ILE A 14 -11.32 -19.70 -4.14
C ILE A 14 -11.10 -20.59 -5.37
N ASP A 15 -10.08 -21.45 -5.32
CA ASP A 15 -9.83 -22.40 -6.40
C ASP A 15 -10.65 -23.67 -6.22
N VAL A 16 -11.57 -23.89 -7.15
CA VAL A 16 -12.40 -25.10 -7.21
C VAL A 16 -12.10 -25.90 -8.46
N ARG A 17 -12.39 -27.19 -8.40
CA ARG A 17 -12.28 -28.09 -9.55
C ARG A 17 -13.35 -27.75 -10.60
N SER A 18 -12.93 -27.60 -11.86
CA SER A 18 -13.81 -27.45 -13.01
C SER A 18 -14.55 -28.77 -13.33
N PRO A 19 -15.60 -28.74 -14.17
CA PRO A 19 -16.24 -29.97 -14.67
C PRO A 19 -15.26 -30.92 -15.40
N SER A 20 -14.19 -30.39 -15.99
CA SER A 20 -13.12 -31.16 -16.64
C SER A 20 -12.12 -31.79 -15.66
N GLY A 21 -12.30 -31.59 -14.35
CA GLY A 21 -11.48 -32.20 -13.31
C GLY A 21 -10.17 -31.46 -13.00
N MET A 22 -9.90 -30.35 -13.69
CA MET A 22 -8.73 -29.50 -13.49
C MET A 22 -9.05 -28.29 -12.60
N SER A 23 -8.07 -27.43 -12.30
CA SER A 23 -8.34 -26.17 -11.61
C SER A 23 -9.21 -25.25 -12.48
N ALA A 24 -10.21 -24.60 -11.87
CA ALA A 24 -11.04 -23.59 -12.54
C ALA A 24 -10.19 -22.49 -13.19
N TRP A 25 -8.98 -22.22 -12.67
CA TRP A 25 -8.03 -21.27 -13.28
C TRP A 25 -7.68 -21.57 -14.75
N THR A 26 -7.67 -22.86 -15.11
CA THR A 26 -7.33 -23.33 -16.45
C THR A 26 -8.46 -23.19 -17.46
N ASP A 27 -9.69 -22.92 -16.98
CA ASP A 27 -10.89 -22.84 -17.80
C ASP A 27 -11.50 -21.42 -17.71
N PRO A 28 -11.30 -20.57 -18.73
CA PRO A 28 -11.81 -19.19 -18.72
C PRO A 28 -13.33 -19.10 -18.56
N ALA A 29 -14.08 -20.00 -19.20
CA ALA A 29 -15.55 -19.98 -19.12
C ALA A 29 -16.03 -20.32 -17.69
N GLU A 30 -15.30 -21.21 -17.02
CA GLU A 30 -15.58 -21.51 -15.61
C GLU A 30 -15.29 -20.30 -14.71
N LEU A 31 -14.20 -19.55 -14.93
CA LEU A 31 -13.85 -18.36 -14.14
C LEU A 31 -14.88 -17.24 -14.24
N GLU A 32 -15.40 -16.99 -15.44
CA GLU A 32 -16.45 -15.99 -15.70
C GLU A 32 -17.80 -16.39 -15.10
N SER A 33 -18.04 -17.69 -14.95
CA SER A 33 -19.29 -18.18 -14.36
C SER A 33 -19.35 -17.94 -12.85
N ARG A 34 -20.54 -17.53 -12.38
CA ARG A 34 -20.82 -17.39 -10.95
C ARG A 34 -20.63 -18.70 -10.20
N LEU A 35 -19.96 -18.60 -9.06
CA LEU A 35 -19.86 -19.67 -8.07
C LEU A 35 -21.08 -19.60 -7.15
N PHE A 36 -21.87 -20.67 -7.13
CA PHE A 36 -23.03 -20.82 -6.25
C PHE A 36 -22.95 -22.16 -5.52
N ILE A 37 -23.52 -22.19 -4.31
CA ILE A 37 -23.51 -23.39 -3.47
C ILE A 37 -24.52 -24.39 -4.05
N SER A 38 -23.99 -25.37 -4.77
CA SER A 38 -24.75 -26.49 -5.32
C SER A 38 -23.83 -27.69 -5.46
N ASP A 39 -24.34 -28.89 -5.18
CA ASP A 39 -23.59 -30.15 -5.33
C ASP A 39 -23.03 -30.35 -6.75
N LYS A 40 -23.66 -29.73 -7.77
CA LYS A 40 -23.19 -29.78 -9.15
C LYS A 40 -21.97 -28.90 -9.42
N LYS A 41 -21.85 -27.77 -8.70
CA LYS A 41 -20.81 -26.76 -8.92
C LYS A 41 -19.66 -26.89 -7.90
N ILE A 42 -19.98 -27.30 -6.68
CA ILE A 42 -19.03 -27.50 -5.57
C ILE A 42 -19.27 -28.89 -4.96
N PRO A 43 -18.92 -29.99 -5.65
CA PRO A 43 -19.02 -31.33 -5.07
C PRO A 43 -18.06 -31.50 -3.89
N LYS A 44 -18.33 -32.48 -3.02
CA LYS A 44 -17.42 -32.80 -1.89
C LYS A 44 -16.01 -33.07 -2.41
N GLY A 45 -15.01 -32.36 -1.88
CA GLY A 45 -13.61 -32.47 -2.30
C GLY A 45 -13.25 -31.67 -3.56
N SER A 46 -14.12 -30.76 -4.03
CA SER A 46 -13.83 -29.90 -5.18
C SER A 46 -12.92 -28.71 -4.86
N LEU A 47 -12.84 -28.29 -3.59
CA LEU A 47 -11.95 -27.21 -3.18
C LEU A 47 -10.49 -27.65 -3.32
N LEU A 48 -9.77 -27.00 -4.22
CA LEU A 48 -8.35 -27.26 -4.45
C LEU A 48 -7.48 -26.42 -3.50
N GLY A 49 -7.92 -25.19 -3.20
CA GLY A 49 -7.23 -24.33 -2.25
C GLY A 49 -7.74 -22.90 -2.23
N LEU A 50 -7.30 -22.16 -1.22
CA LEU A 50 -7.49 -20.72 -1.11
C LEU A 50 -6.15 -20.05 -1.44
N ARG A 51 -6.14 -19.18 -2.46
CA ARG A 51 -4.93 -18.47 -2.88
C ARG A 51 -5.07 -16.99 -2.59
N ILE A 52 -4.07 -16.43 -1.95
CA ILE A 52 -4.00 -14.99 -1.72
C ILE A 52 -3.47 -14.35 -3.00
N ILE A 53 -4.13 -13.29 -3.45
CA ILE A 53 -3.70 -12.49 -4.59
C ILE A 53 -3.41 -11.09 -4.09
N GLU A 54 -2.25 -10.55 -4.48
CA GLU A 54 -1.92 -9.17 -4.17
C GLU A 54 -2.83 -8.23 -4.98
N PRO A 55 -3.43 -7.21 -4.35
CA PRO A 55 -4.35 -6.29 -5.02
C PRO A 55 -3.82 -5.60 -6.26
N VAL A 56 -2.49 -5.45 -6.37
CA VAL A 56 -1.82 -4.82 -7.53
C VAL A 56 -2.04 -5.60 -8.83
N TRP A 57 -2.34 -6.90 -8.75
CA TRP A 57 -2.51 -7.79 -9.90
C TRP A 57 -3.96 -7.98 -10.33
N THR A 58 -4.87 -7.23 -9.71
CA THR A 58 -6.31 -7.40 -9.83
C THR A 58 -6.96 -6.05 -10.10
N TYR A 59 -7.85 -5.99 -11.08
CA TYR A 59 -8.58 -4.77 -11.43
C TYR A 59 -10.09 -5.06 -11.41
N PRO A 60 -10.93 -4.13 -10.98
CA PRO A 60 -12.38 -4.28 -11.07
C PRO A 60 -12.77 -4.38 -12.54
N GLY A 61 -13.69 -5.29 -12.87
CA GLY A 61 -14.38 -5.24 -14.15
C GLY A 61 -15.66 -4.42 -14.05
N MET A 62 -16.76 -4.94 -14.56
CA MET A 62 -18.05 -4.25 -14.51
C MET A 62 -18.52 -3.98 -13.08
N TYR A 63 -19.06 -2.78 -12.83
CA TYR A 63 -19.70 -2.37 -11.58
C TYR A 63 -20.84 -1.38 -11.89
N ASN A 64 -21.84 -1.32 -11.00
CA ASN A 64 -22.94 -0.36 -11.11
C ASN A 64 -22.50 1.03 -10.61
N ALA A 65 -22.66 2.06 -11.46
CA ALA A 65 -22.45 3.47 -11.11
C ALA A 65 -23.68 4.35 -11.39
N ASP A 66 -24.81 3.75 -11.80
CA ASP A 66 -25.98 4.47 -12.29
C ASP A 66 -27.02 4.74 -11.18
N ASN A 67 -27.24 3.76 -10.29
CA ASN A 67 -28.29 3.84 -9.28
C ASN A 67 -27.74 3.69 -7.85
N PRO A 68 -27.64 4.78 -7.06
CA PRO A 68 -27.15 4.73 -5.67
C PRO A 68 -28.08 3.99 -4.71
N LEU A 69 -29.32 3.70 -5.11
CA LEU A 69 -30.27 2.93 -4.29
C LEU A 69 -30.15 1.41 -4.53
N SER A 70 -29.31 0.98 -5.47
CA SER A 70 -29.13 -0.43 -5.78
C SER A 70 -28.11 -1.09 -4.85
N ASP A 71 -28.35 -2.34 -4.48
CA ASP A 71 -27.48 -3.11 -3.57
C ASP A 71 -26.05 -3.37 -4.13
N ASP A 72 -25.90 -3.25 -5.45
CA ASP A 72 -24.66 -3.44 -6.21
C ASP A 72 -23.95 -2.12 -6.58
N PHE A 73 -24.42 -0.98 -6.07
CA PHE A 73 -23.79 0.32 -6.33
C PHE A 73 -22.33 0.35 -5.87
N TYR A 74 -21.42 0.65 -6.80
CA TYR A 74 -19.97 0.60 -6.61
C TYR A 74 -19.46 -0.72 -6.01
N ARG A 75 -20.01 -1.85 -6.47
CA ARG A 75 -19.54 -3.20 -6.16
C ARG A 75 -19.23 -3.93 -7.47
N PRO A 76 -17.96 -4.31 -7.71
CA PRO A 76 -17.60 -5.06 -8.90
C PRO A 76 -18.30 -6.42 -8.98
N SER A 77 -18.87 -6.74 -10.14
CA SER A 77 -19.44 -8.07 -10.44
C SER A 77 -18.37 -9.08 -10.88
N GLU A 78 -17.24 -8.56 -11.37
CA GLU A 78 -16.10 -9.36 -11.84
C GLU A 78 -14.78 -8.63 -11.56
N TRP A 79 -13.70 -9.39 -11.60
CA TRP A 79 -12.32 -8.95 -11.41
C TRP A 79 -11.46 -9.45 -12.56
N TYR A 80 -10.63 -8.59 -13.12
CA TYR A 80 -9.58 -8.98 -14.05
C TYR A 80 -8.31 -9.33 -13.27
N VAL A 81 -7.85 -10.57 -13.40
CA VAL A 81 -6.62 -11.07 -12.80
C VAL A 81 -5.67 -11.47 -13.91
N MET A 82 -4.60 -10.68 -14.12
CA MET A 82 -3.60 -10.95 -15.17
C MET A 82 -4.22 -11.21 -16.57
N GLY A 83 -5.28 -10.48 -16.92
CA GLY A 83 -5.97 -10.60 -18.21
C GLY A 83 -7.03 -11.72 -18.29
N LYS A 84 -7.28 -12.47 -17.20
CA LYS A 84 -8.43 -13.38 -17.09
C LYS A 84 -9.55 -12.72 -16.31
N THR A 85 -10.78 -12.83 -16.80
CA THR A 85 -11.98 -12.38 -16.10
C THR A 85 -12.38 -13.43 -15.06
N VAL A 86 -12.59 -13.00 -13.82
CA VAL A 86 -13.00 -13.85 -12.70
C VAL A 86 -14.24 -13.25 -12.05
N HIS A 87 -15.30 -14.03 -11.94
CA HIS A 87 -16.54 -13.58 -11.30
C HIS A 87 -16.31 -13.25 -9.81
N ALA A 88 -16.92 -12.16 -9.31
CA ALA A 88 -16.71 -11.67 -7.94
C ALA A 88 -17.00 -12.72 -6.86
N SER A 89 -17.96 -13.62 -7.08
CA SER A 89 -18.26 -14.71 -6.13
C SER A 89 -17.11 -15.72 -5.92
N ARG A 90 -16.08 -15.72 -6.77
CA ARG A 90 -14.88 -16.56 -6.64
C ARG A 90 -13.76 -15.86 -5.88
N MET A 91 -13.96 -14.59 -5.55
CA MET A 91 -13.04 -13.76 -4.79
C MET A 91 -13.67 -13.40 -3.44
N ILE A 92 -12.84 -13.40 -2.40
CA ILE A 92 -13.18 -12.85 -1.10
C ILE A 92 -12.35 -11.58 -0.94
N ASP A 93 -13.04 -10.45 -0.93
CA ASP A 93 -12.45 -9.14 -0.69
C ASP A 93 -12.42 -8.84 0.82
N LEU A 94 -11.23 -8.62 1.36
CA LEU A 94 -11.00 -8.21 2.74
C LEU A 94 -10.56 -6.75 2.74
N ILE A 95 -11.42 -5.87 3.23
CA ILE A 95 -11.17 -4.42 3.29
C ILE A 95 -11.44 -3.97 4.73
N SER A 96 -10.41 -3.53 5.44
CA SER A 96 -10.57 -3.08 6.83
C SER A 96 -11.08 -1.63 6.95
N ARG A 97 -10.74 -0.78 5.98
CA ARG A 97 -10.96 0.68 6.02
C ARG A 97 -11.56 1.16 4.69
N PRO A 98 -12.85 0.89 4.43
CA PRO A 98 -13.47 1.27 3.17
C PRO A 98 -13.48 2.80 2.99
N VAL A 99 -13.24 3.24 1.76
CA VAL A 99 -13.36 4.65 1.35
C VAL A 99 -14.78 4.96 0.86
N PRO A 100 -15.21 6.23 0.86
CA PRO A 100 -16.46 6.65 0.23
C PRO A 100 -16.56 6.17 -1.23
N ASP A 101 -17.79 5.93 -1.71
CA ASP A 101 -18.03 5.34 -3.04
C ASP A 101 -17.33 6.10 -4.17
N MET A 102 -17.35 7.43 -4.11
CA MET A 102 -16.66 8.31 -5.05
C MET A 102 -15.16 8.03 -5.17
N LEU A 103 -14.51 7.61 -4.07
CA LEU A 103 -13.06 7.32 -4.04
C LEU A 103 -12.74 5.87 -4.35
N LYS A 104 -13.71 4.94 -4.34
CA LYS A 104 -13.45 3.52 -4.58
C LYS A 104 -12.67 3.26 -5.87
N PRO A 105 -12.99 3.85 -7.04
CA PRO A 105 -12.19 3.61 -8.25
C PRO A 105 -10.73 4.03 -8.12
N ALA A 106 -10.45 5.13 -7.40
CA ALA A 106 -9.09 5.62 -7.18
C ALA A 106 -8.26 4.67 -6.29
N TYR A 107 -8.92 3.95 -5.39
CA TYR A 107 -8.31 2.92 -4.53
C TYR A 107 -8.48 1.51 -5.09
N ASN A 108 -8.77 1.38 -6.38
CA ASN A 108 -9.00 0.09 -7.04
C ASN A 108 -10.10 -0.75 -6.39
N PHE A 109 -11.10 -0.13 -5.77
CA PHE A 109 -12.14 -0.75 -4.93
C PHE A 109 -11.59 -1.44 -3.68
N GLY A 110 -10.44 -1.00 -3.19
CA GLY A 110 -9.94 -1.27 -1.86
C GLY A 110 -10.33 -0.18 -0.86
N GLY A 111 -9.61 -0.17 0.25
CA GLY A 111 -9.70 0.82 1.31
C GLY A 111 -8.46 1.70 1.41
N LEU A 112 -8.43 2.56 2.43
CA LEU A 112 -7.25 3.35 2.77
C LEU A 112 -6.19 2.45 3.40
N SER A 113 -4.97 2.43 2.85
CA SER A 113 -3.92 1.56 3.37
C SER A 113 -3.38 2.07 4.70
N LEU A 114 -2.89 1.16 5.54
CA LEU A 114 -2.26 1.53 6.80
C LEU A 114 -0.96 2.31 6.55
N VAL A 115 -0.25 2.00 5.46
CA VAL A 115 0.96 2.73 5.06
C VAL A 115 0.64 4.19 4.71
N GLN A 116 -0.46 4.46 4.00
CA GLN A 116 -0.90 5.83 3.71
C GLN A 116 -1.26 6.61 4.97
N ILE A 117 -1.86 5.94 5.96
CA ILE A 117 -2.15 6.55 7.27
C ILE A 117 -0.85 6.81 8.04
N ALA A 118 0.14 5.92 7.95
CA ALA A 118 1.41 6.02 8.65
C ALA A 118 2.36 7.06 8.02
N GLU A 119 2.26 7.31 6.72
CA GLU A 119 3.13 8.21 5.94
C GLU A 119 3.36 9.58 6.60
N PRO A 120 2.34 10.37 7.00
CA PRO A 120 2.58 11.68 7.61
C PRO A 120 3.37 11.59 8.93
N TYR A 121 3.19 10.53 9.70
CA TYR A 121 3.92 10.31 10.96
C TYR A 121 5.39 9.98 10.70
N VAL A 122 5.64 9.08 9.74
CA VAL A 122 7.01 8.70 9.34
C VAL A 122 7.73 9.92 8.76
N ASN A 123 7.08 10.68 7.88
CA ASN A 123 7.64 11.89 7.29
C ASN A 123 7.95 12.96 8.34
N ASN A 124 7.08 13.11 9.34
CA ASN A 124 7.34 14.03 10.44
C ASN A 124 8.58 13.61 11.25
N TRP A 125 8.67 12.33 11.60
CA TRP A 125 9.82 11.79 12.32
C TRP A 125 11.12 11.94 11.53
N LEU A 126 11.10 11.63 10.23
CA LEU A 126 12.27 11.80 9.34
C LEU A 126 12.76 13.25 9.33
N ARG A 127 11.85 14.22 9.18
CA ARG A 127 12.21 15.65 9.23
C ARG A 127 12.85 16.04 10.56
N THR A 128 12.30 15.59 11.69
CA THR A 128 12.88 15.88 13.00
C THR A 128 14.26 15.25 13.17
N ARG A 129 14.42 13.98 12.74
CA ARG A 129 15.71 13.27 12.78
C ARG A 129 16.78 14.03 12.00
N ASP A 130 16.45 14.45 10.78
CA ASP A 130 17.40 15.14 9.90
C ASP A 130 17.75 16.52 10.49
N SER A 131 16.77 17.26 11.03
CA SER A 131 17.00 18.55 11.71
C SER A 131 17.91 18.43 12.93
N VAL A 132 17.78 17.35 13.72
CA VAL A 132 18.69 17.09 14.85
C VAL A 132 20.09 16.76 14.38
N GLY A 133 20.23 16.02 13.27
CA GLY A 133 21.51 15.73 12.64
C GLY A 133 22.25 17.01 12.19
N ASP A 134 21.54 17.91 11.51
CA ASP A 134 22.07 19.20 11.07
C ASP A 134 22.49 20.07 12.25
N MET A 135 21.69 20.09 13.32
CA MET A 135 22.02 20.81 14.56
C MET A 135 23.31 20.27 15.20
N LEU A 136 23.45 18.95 15.32
CA LEU A 136 24.67 18.33 15.86
C LEU A 136 25.91 18.67 15.02
N HIS A 137 25.76 18.62 13.68
CA HIS A 137 26.84 19.01 12.77
C HIS A 137 27.25 20.48 12.97
N SER A 138 26.28 21.39 13.13
CA SER A 138 26.54 22.82 13.35
C SER A 138 27.28 23.12 14.66
N PHE A 139 27.01 22.38 15.74
CA PHE A 139 27.75 22.52 17.01
C PHE A 139 29.19 21.99 16.93
N SER A 140 29.48 21.07 16.00
CA SER A 140 30.84 20.53 15.83
C SER A 140 31.74 21.43 14.97
N LEU A 141 31.19 22.41 14.26
CA LEU A 141 31.97 23.42 13.54
C LEU A 141 32.39 24.50 14.52
N SER A 142 33.60 24.39 15.08
CA SER A 142 34.16 25.48 15.87
C SER A 142 34.45 26.68 14.96
N GLY A 143 33.80 27.81 15.26
CA GLY A 143 34.11 29.07 14.59
C GLY A 143 35.50 29.54 15.00
N ILE A 144 36.41 29.69 14.04
CA ILE A 144 37.64 30.46 14.24
C ILE A 144 37.26 31.93 14.16
N MET A 145 37.18 32.60 15.31
CA MET A 145 37.08 34.07 15.34
C MET A 145 38.46 34.65 15.02
N THR A 146 38.64 35.17 13.81
CA THR A 146 39.83 35.93 13.45
C THR A 146 39.58 37.40 13.75
N ASP A 147 40.37 37.99 14.64
CA ASP A 147 40.30 39.41 14.98
C ASP A 147 40.80 40.26 13.79
N MET A 148 39.86 40.82 13.04
CA MET A 148 40.14 41.67 11.86
C MET A 148 40.82 42.99 12.22
N SER A 149 40.89 43.38 13.51
CA SER A 149 41.64 44.57 13.95
C SER A 149 43.16 44.36 13.91
N GLN A 150 43.64 43.11 14.08
CA GLN A 150 45.07 42.78 13.95
C GLN A 150 45.51 42.66 12.48
N ALA A 151 44.61 42.27 11.57
CA ALA A 151 44.94 42.15 10.15
C ALA A 151 45.19 43.52 9.48
N LEU A 152 44.53 44.59 9.93
CA LEU A 152 44.70 45.94 9.37
C LEU A 152 45.89 46.72 9.96
N THR A 153 46.51 46.26 11.06
CA THR A 153 47.61 46.97 11.75
C THR A 153 49.01 46.40 11.47
N GLY A 154 49.14 45.43 10.55
CA GLY A 154 50.42 45.08 9.94
C GLY A 154 51.45 44.40 10.85
N LYS A 155 51.06 43.86 12.01
CA LYS A 155 51.89 42.92 12.79
C LYS A 155 51.31 41.51 12.68
N GLY A 156 52.11 40.59 12.15
CA GLY A 156 51.72 39.21 11.84
C GLY A 156 51.15 38.44 13.03
N PRO A 157 50.31 37.43 12.78
CA PRO A 157 49.50 36.79 13.81
C PRO A 157 50.36 35.98 14.79
N GLU A 158 50.38 36.40 16.05
CA GLU A 158 50.92 35.61 17.16
C GLU A 158 49.81 34.72 17.70
N LEU A 159 49.96 33.41 17.52
CA LEU A 159 48.96 32.39 17.89
C LEU A 159 48.83 32.28 19.41
N ARG A 160 47.88 33.01 20.01
CA ARG A 160 47.56 32.89 21.43
C ARG A 160 46.64 31.69 21.69
N LYS A 161 47.24 30.53 21.99
CA LYS A 161 46.51 29.35 22.49
C LYS A 161 46.08 29.59 23.94
N THR A 162 44.83 29.99 24.17
CA THR A 162 44.26 30.06 25.52
C THR A 162 44.03 28.65 26.07
N ARG A 163 44.83 28.24 27.05
CA ARG A 163 44.51 27.13 27.99
C ARG A 163 43.73 27.72 29.17
N GLY A 164 42.57 27.14 29.45
CA GLY A 164 41.76 27.32 30.67
C GLY A 164 40.36 26.77 30.39
N SER A 165 39.96 25.59 30.88
CA SER A 165 39.63 25.18 32.26
C SER A 165 38.13 25.38 32.57
N VAL A 166 37.47 24.23 32.75
CA VAL A 166 36.07 23.97 33.19
C VAL A 166 34.97 24.44 32.24
#